data_AF-A0A7C4A6G6-F1
#
_entry.id   AF-A0A7C4A6G6-F1
#
_cell.length_a   1.000
_cell.length_b   1.000
_cell.length_c   1.000
_cell.angle_alpha   90.00
_cell.angle_beta   90.00
_cell.angle_gamma   90.00
#
_symmetry.space_group_name_H-M   'P 1'
#
loop_
_entity.id
_entity.type
_entity.pdbx_description
1 polymer ?
#
loop_
_entity_poly.entity_id
_entity_poly.type
_entity_poly.pdbx_seq_one_letter_code
_entity_poly.pdbx_strand_id
1 'polypeptide(L)'
;MFCQELGKDPNLRLYGISRQTSIEAVMAQRPPLLILAVPNPIDEAVAAIRGNIKASLTVLLPQNGVDAVPKAIGGFADKPVTIVRASLFTPVTFVDDQLIYDREKLRIALGPSFCK
;
A
#
# COMPACT_ATOMS: atom_id res chain seq x y z
N MET A 1 -5.07 -11.22 18.15
CA MET A 1 -4.98 -11.56 16.73
C MET A 1 -6.16 -10.86 16.06
N PHE A 2 -5.95 -9.73 15.37
CA PHE A 2 -7.05 -8.96 14.77
C PHE A 2 -6.86 -8.95 13.24
N CYS A 3 -7.55 -9.86 12.55
CA CYS A 3 -7.87 -9.70 11.14
C CYS A 3 -9.29 -9.16 11.07
N GLN A 4 -9.43 -7.83 11.01
CA GLN A 4 -10.71 -7.21 10.73
C GLN A 4 -10.90 -7.24 9.20
N GLU A 5 -12.02 -7.77 8.72
CA GLU A 5 -12.38 -7.72 7.30
C GLU A 5 -12.56 -6.25 6.89
N LEU A 6 -11.53 -5.68 6.26
CA LEU A 6 -11.50 -4.29 5.80
C LEU A 6 -12.75 -3.91 4.98
N GLY A 7 -13.37 -4.84 4.26
CA GLY A 7 -14.53 -4.57 3.41
C GLY A 7 -15.87 -4.27 4.11
N LYS A 8 -15.97 -4.39 5.45
CA LYS A 8 -17.24 -4.22 6.19
C LYS A 8 -17.32 -2.96 7.04
N ASP A 9 -16.25 -2.19 7.16
CA ASP A 9 -16.27 -0.93 7.90
C ASP A 9 -16.84 0.18 7.01
N PRO A 10 -18.01 0.78 7.35
CA PRO A 10 -18.61 1.86 6.57
C PRO A 10 -17.74 3.13 6.54
N ASN A 11 -16.75 3.24 7.42
CA ASN A 11 -15.77 4.32 7.45
C ASN A 11 -14.55 4.01 6.58
N LEU A 12 -14.34 2.75 6.18
CA LEU A 12 -13.25 2.40 5.28
C LEU A 12 -13.65 2.70 3.84
N ARG A 13 -13.08 3.77 3.30
CA ARG A 13 -13.19 4.12 1.88
C ARG A 13 -11.92 3.70 1.16
N LEU A 14 -12.05 2.78 0.23
CA LEU A 14 -10.97 2.38 -0.66
C LEU A 14 -10.92 3.34 -1.85
N TYR A 15 -9.77 3.99 -2.01
CA TYR A 15 -9.53 4.90 -3.13
C TYR A 15 -8.52 4.25 -4.08
N GLY A 16 -8.97 3.96 -5.30
CA GLY A 16 -8.12 3.47 -6.37
C GLY A 16 -7.61 4.63 -7.23
N ILE A 17 -6.30 4.65 -7.48
CA ILE A 17 -5.72 5.49 -8.54
C ILE A 17 -5.80 4.67 -9.83
N SER A 18 -6.43 5.23 -10.85
CA SER A 18 -6.59 4.59 -12.18
C SER A 18 -6.29 5.63 -13.26
N ARG A 19 -6.33 5.24 -14.55
CA ARG A 19 -6.23 6.22 -15.65
C ARG A 19 -7.30 7.33 -15.58
N GLN A 20 -8.38 7.11 -14.85
CA GLN A 20 -9.49 8.05 -14.69
C GLN A 20 -9.43 8.86 -13.40
N THR A 21 -8.55 8.51 -12.45
CA THR A 21 -8.51 9.13 -11.12
C THR A 21 -7.08 9.55 -10.79
N SER A 22 -6.83 10.85 -10.76
CA SER A 22 -5.49 11.40 -10.46
C SER A 22 -5.15 11.30 -8.97
N ILE A 23 -3.86 11.36 -8.64
CA ILE A 23 -3.37 11.36 -7.25
C ILE A 23 -3.95 12.57 -6.49
N GLU A 24 -4.03 13.73 -7.12
CA GLU A 24 -4.60 14.96 -6.55
C GLU A 24 -6.06 14.77 -6.15
N ALA A 25 -6.86 14.13 -7.00
CA ALA A 25 -8.28 13.88 -6.74
C ALA A 25 -8.50 12.91 -5.57
N VAL A 26 -7.64 11.89 -5.42
CA VAL A 26 -7.67 10.99 -4.26
C VAL A 26 -7.25 11.75 -3.00
N MET A 27 -6.15 12.49 -3.06
CA MET A 27 -5.60 13.20 -1.90
C MET A 27 -6.48 14.38 -1.45
N ALA A 28 -7.26 14.99 -2.34
CA ALA A 28 -8.27 15.99 -1.99
C ALA A 28 -9.31 15.46 -0.99
N GLN A 29 -9.57 14.15 -1.01
CA GLN A 29 -10.50 13.47 -0.11
C GLN A 29 -9.89 13.15 1.26
N ARG A 30 -8.59 13.47 1.46
CA ARG A 30 -7.84 13.30 2.70
C ARG A 30 -7.96 11.87 3.27
N PRO A 31 -7.58 10.84 2.50
CA PRO A 31 -7.69 9.47 2.96
C PRO A 31 -6.80 9.27 4.20
N PRO A 32 -7.28 8.56 5.25
CA PRO A 32 -6.45 8.21 6.40
C PRO A 32 -5.45 7.08 6.07
N LEU A 33 -5.74 6.29 5.04
CA LEU A 33 -4.94 5.16 4.55
C LEU A 33 -4.84 5.21 3.03
N LEU A 34 -3.63 5.06 2.50
CA LEU A 34 -3.34 4.94 1.08
C LEU A 34 -2.60 3.63 0.82
N ILE A 35 -3.11 2.82 -0.11
CA ILE A 35 -2.40 1.63 -0.61
C ILE A 35 -1.66 2.05 -1.87
N LEU A 36 -0.34 2.18 -1.80
CA LEU A 36 0.48 2.55 -2.94
C LEU A 36 0.92 1.27 -3.66
N ALA A 37 0.12 0.76 -4.59
CA ALA A 37 0.38 -0.50 -5.30
C ALA A 37 1.08 -0.34 -6.67
N VAL A 38 1.84 0.74 -6.88
CA VAL A 38 2.59 0.95 -8.13
C VAL A 38 3.78 -0.02 -8.23
N PRO A 39 4.17 -0.45 -9.44
CA PRO A 39 5.41 -1.20 -9.63
C PRO A 39 6.64 -0.41 -9.15
N ASN A 40 7.72 -1.11 -8.79
CA ASN A 40 9.01 -0.45 -8.59
C ASN A 40 9.54 0.09 -9.92
N PRO A 41 10.25 1.24 -9.95
CA PRO A 41 10.54 2.14 -8.83
C PRO A 41 9.35 3.02 -8.40
N ILE A 42 9.27 3.37 -7.11
CA ILE A 42 8.11 4.09 -6.54
C ILE A 42 8.31 5.61 -6.42
N ASP A 43 9.49 6.12 -6.79
CA ASP A 43 9.98 7.46 -6.47
C ASP A 43 9.04 8.57 -7.00
N GLU A 44 8.57 8.43 -8.24
CA GLU A 44 7.65 9.39 -8.87
C GLU A 44 6.29 9.46 -8.13
N ALA A 45 5.74 8.30 -7.77
CA ALA A 45 4.47 8.23 -7.05
C ALA A 45 4.61 8.83 -5.64
N VAL A 46 5.71 8.55 -4.95
CA VAL A 46 6.01 9.15 -3.64
C VAL A 46 6.10 10.68 -3.74
N ALA A 47 6.79 11.21 -4.76
CA ALA A 47 6.89 12.65 -4.98
C ALA A 47 5.52 13.31 -5.24
N ALA A 48 4.70 12.68 -6.09
CA ALA A 48 3.35 13.17 -6.41
C ALA A 48 2.42 13.16 -5.18
N ILE A 49 2.48 12.11 -4.36
CA ILE A 49 1.69 12.03 -3.12
C ILE A 49 2.18 13.07 -2.11
N ARG A 50 3.50 13.20 -1.92
CA ARG A 50 4.12 14.08 -0.92
C ARG A 50 3.64 15.53 -1.02
N GLY A 51 3.49 16.05 -2.25
CA GLY A 51 3.01 17.42 -2.50
C GLY A 51 1.57 17.68 -2.04
N ASN A 52 0.79 16.62 -1.83
CA ASN A 52 -0.63 16.69 -1.52
C ASN A 52 -0.99 16.32 -0.06
N ILE A 53 0.00 15.95 0.76
CA ILE A 53 -0.23 15.56 2.16
C ILE A 53 -0.49 16.80 3.03
N LYS A 54 -1.72 16.90 3.55
CA LYS A 54 -2.18 17.99 4.44
C LYS A 54 -2.54 17.55 5.87
N ALA A 55 -2.56 16.25 6.12
CA ALA A 55 -2.91 15.63 7.39
C ALA A 55 -2.16 14.30 7.56
N SER A 56 -2.24 13.69 8.74
CA SER A 56 -1.64 12.39 8.99
C SER A 56 -2.16 11.33 8.02
N LEU A 57 -1.25 10.53 7.48
CA LEU A 57 -1.55 9.52 6.46
C LEU A 57 -0.82 8.22 6.77
N THR A 58 -1.51 7.09 6.68
CA THR A 58 -0.84 5.78 6.64
C THR A 58 -0.65 5.35 5.20
N VAL A 59 0.56 4.98 4.81
CA VAL A 59 0.87 4.43 3.48
C VAL A 59 1.23 2.96 3.61
N LEU A 60 0.43 2.12 2.95
CA LEU A 60 0.66 0.68 2.85
C LEU A 60 1.35 0.36 1.52
N LEU A 61 2.49 -0.33 1.61
CA LEU A 61 3.36 -0.67 0.49
C LEU A 61 3.32 -2.18 0.23
N PRO A 62 2.54 -2.66 -0.75
CA PRO A 62 2.42 -4.08 -1.09
C PRO A 62 3.53 -4.61 -2.02
N GLN A 63 4.50 -3.76 -2.41
CA GLN A 63 5.53 -4.14 -3.38
C GLN A 63 6.38 -5.31 -2.89
N ASN A 64 6.65 -6.24 -3.80
CA ASN A 64 7.71 -7.23 -3.63
C ASN A 64 9.08 -6.54 -3.79
N GLY A 65 10.04 -6.89 -2.93
CA GLY A 65 11.38 -6.29 -2.90
C GLY A 65 11.66 -5.49 -1.63
N VAL A 66 12.94 -5.11 -1.44
CA VAL A 66 13.42 -4.44 -0.22
C VAL A 66 13.51 -2.91 -0.35
N ASP A 67 13.46 -2.37 -1.57
CA ASP A 67 13.81 -0.96 -1.82
C ASP A 67 12.64 0.02 -1.66
N ALA A 68 11.39 -0.45 -1.77
CA ALA A 68 10.20 0.41 -1.69
C ALA A 68 10.08 1.10 -0.32
N VAL A 69 10.37 0.37 0.76
CA VAL A 69 10.22 0.91 2.13
C VAL A 69 11.25 2.02 2.42
N PRO A 70 12.57 1.82 2.22
CA PRO A 70 13.56 2.90 2.39
C PRO A 70 13.27 4.13 1.52
N LYS A 71 12.84 3.93 0.26
CA LYS A 71 12.49 5.03 -0.64
C LYS A 71 11.29 5.83 -0.16
N ALA A 72 10.23 5.16 0.30
CA ALA A 72 9.07 5.83 0.88
C ALA A 72 9.45 6.57 2.18
N ILE A 73 10.28 5.96 3.04
CA ILE A 73 10.76 6.60 4.27
C ILE A 73 11.55 7.88 3.93
N GLY A 74 12.46 7.81 2.96
CA GLY A 74 13.23 8.97 2.50
C GLY A 74 12.34 10.06 1.87
N GLY A 75 11.42 9.67 1.00
CA GLY A 75 10.54 10.61 0.30
C GLY A 75 9.48 11.26 1.17
N PHE A 76 9.07 10.65 2.28
CA PHE A 76 8.11 11.21 3.23
C PHE A 76 8.75 11.68 4.55
N ALA A 77 10.08 11.82 4.61
CA ALA A 77 10.81 12.07 5.86
C ALA A 77 10.36 13.31 6.65
N ASP A 78 9.75 14.30 5.99
CA ASP A 78 9.27 15.57 6.54
C ASP A 78 7.73 15.64 6.67
N LYS A 79 7.02 14.53 6.41
CA LYS A 79 5.56 14.47 6.40
C LYS A 79 5.04 13.62 7.56
N PRO A 80 3.81 13.88 8.05
CA PRO A 80 3.17 13.07 9.07
C PRO A 80 2.67 11.74 8.46
N VAL A 81 3.58 10.87 8.03
CA VAL A 81 3.27 9.63 7.33
C VAL A 81 3.73 8.42 8.12
N THR A 82 2.83 7.49 8.37
CA THR A 82 3.17 6.16 8.88
C THR A 82 3.33 5.20 7.71
N ILE A 83 4.48 4.54 7.61
CA ILE A 83 4.74 3.59 6.53
C ILE A 83 4.56 2.17 7.05
N VAL A 84 3.70 1.42 6.37
CA VAL A 84 3.41 0.02 6.67
C VAL A 84 3.85 -0.82 5.47
N ARG A 85 4.79 -1.72 5.69
CA ARG A 85 5.13 -2.74 4.70
C ARG A 85 4.02 -3.79 4.68
N ALA A 86 3.47 -4.06 3.50
CA ALA A 86 2.59 -5.19 3.27
C ALA A 86 3.28 -6.19 2.33
N SER A 87 3.24 -7.47 2.67
CA SER A 87 3.68 -8.52 1.77
C SER A 87 2.45 -9.27 1.28
N LEU A 88 2.22 -9.21 -0.02
CA LEU A 88 1.19 -9.99 -0.69
C LEU A 88 1.75 -11.37 -0.99
N PHE A 89 1.12 -12.41 -0.45
CA PHE A 89 1.49 -13.79 -0.75
C PHE A 89 0.25 -14.57 -1.15
N THR A 90 0.39 -15.34 -2.22
CA THR A 90 -0.56 -16.38 -2.61
C THR A 90 0.14 -17.71 -2.39
N PRO A 91 -0.46 -18.64 -1.62
CA PRO A 91 0.02 -20.02 -1.57
C PRO A 91 0.10 -20.61 -2.97
N VAL A 92 1.21 -21.29 -3.24
CA VAL A 92 1.39 -22.04 -4.48
C VAL A 92 1.31 -23.53 -4.16
N THR A 93 0.59 -24.26 -4.99
CA THR A 93 0.58 -25.73 -4.97
C THR A 93 1.35 -26.22 -6.19
N PHE A 94 2.24 -27.19 -5.99
CA PHE A 94 2.93 -27.86 -7.09
C PHE A 94 2.14 -29.09 -7.49
N VAL A 95 1.73 -29.16 -8.77
CA VAL A 95 1.07 -30.31 -9.37
C VAL A 95 1.70 -30.53 -10.74
N ASP A 96 2.21 -31.72 -11.01
CA ASP A 96 2.81 -32.11 -12.29
C ASP A 96 3.82 -31.09 -12.85
N ASP A 97 4.78 -30.66 -12.00
CA ASP A 97 5.79 -29.64 -12.31
C ASP A 97 5.26 -28.25 -12.68
N GLN A 98 3.97 -27.99 -12.44
CA GLN A 98 3.36 -26.68 -12.63
C GLN A 98 3.10 -25.98 -11.30
N LEU A 99 3.41 -24.68 -11.27
CA LEU A 99 3.06 -23.77 -10.18
C LEU A 99 1.61 -23.30 -10.34
N ILE A 100 0.71 -23.82 -9.50
CA ILE A 100 -0.69 -23.38 -9.45
C ILE A 100 -0.86 -22.37 -8.31
N TYR A 101 -1.20 -21.14 -8.68
CA TYR A 101 -1.49 -20.05 -7.75
C TYR A 101 -2.92 -20.16 -7.23
N ASP A 102 -3.09 -20.30 -5.92
CA ASP A 102 -4.41 -20.24 -5.29
C ASP A 102 -4.86 -18.78 -5.12
N ARG A 103 -5.61 -18.28 -6.11
CA ARG A 103 -6.09 -16.89 -6.15
C ARG A 103 -7.07 -16.56 -5.01
N GLU A 104 -7.81 -17.55 -4.52
CA GLU A 104 -8.77 -17.36 -3.42
C GLU A 104 -8.08 -17.23 -2.06
N LYS A 105 -6.79 -17.58 -1.99
CA LYS A 105 -5.97 -17.50 -0.78
C LYS A 105 -4.95 -16.36 -0.83
N LEU A 106 -5.24 -15.24 -1.50
CA LEU A 106 -4.42 -14.04 -1.33
C LEU A 106 -4.41 -13.64 0.16
N ARG A 107 -3.21 -13.43 0.70
CA ARG A 107 -3.00 -12.99 2.07
C ARG A 107 -2.12 -11.75 2.09
N ILE A 108 -2.38 -10.90 3.07
CA ILE A 108 -1.60 -9.70 3.35
C ILE A 108 -0.95 -9.90 4.72
N ALA A 109 0.38 -9.97 4.76
CA ALA A 109 1.12 -9.85 6.01
C ALA A 109 1.54 -8.40 6.19
N LEU A 110 1.20 -7.81 7.34
CA LEU A 110 1.64 -6.48 7.72
C LEU A 110 2.92 -6.61 8.54
N GLY A 111 4.00 -6.00 8.05
CA GLY A 111 5.24 -5.84 8.80
C GLY A 111 5.14 -4.71 9.82
N PRO A 112 6.12 -4.60 10.74
CA PRO A 112 6.15 -3.51 11.73
C PRO A 112 6.05 -2.14 11.03
N SER A 113 5.19 -1.29 11.58
CA SER A 113 5.03 0.10 11.13
C SER A 113 6.25 0.91 11.54
N PHE A 114 6.77 1.74 10.63
CA PHE A 114 7.83 2.69 10.94
C PHE A 114 7.16 4.05 11.21
N CYS A 115 7.26 4.52 12.46
CA CYS A 115 6.79 5.84 12.89
C CYS A 115 7.97 6.80 13.03
N LYS A 116 7.79 8.04 12.59
CA LYS A 116 8.56 9.20 13.04
C LYS A 116 7.61 10.19 13.69
#